data_AF-A0AA38HPL7-F1
#
_entry.id   AF-A0AA38HPL7-F1
#
_cell.length_a   1.000
_cell.length_b   1.000
_cell.length_c   1.000
_cell.angle_alpha   90.00
_cell.angle_beta   90.00
_cell.angle_gamma   90.00
#
_symmetry.space_group_name_H-M   'P 1'
#
loop_
_entity.id
_entity.type
_entity.pdbx_description
1 polymer ?
#
loop_
_entity_poly.entity_id
_entity_poly.type
_entity_poly.pdbx_seq_one_letter_code
_entity_poly.pdbx_strand_id
1 'polypeptide(L)'
;MQLVLSASDGVPLDKMADIADKLQEVHVSNAMTTSWNIAAITTKTHSRTQDNDDTRSSIAALKTQIAALRAAMEKMSTDRGRRFQRQQYRPRSRSNSRNRLQNPNWCYYHNNFGNRARKCRAPCDFQPAGN
;
A
#
# COMPACT_ATOMS: atom_id res chain seq x y z
N MET A 1 -35.35 -38.14 -0.11
CA MET A 1 -36.27 -37.54 -1.11
C MET A 1 -36.10 -38.04 -2.55
N GLN A 2 -34.95 -38.60 -2.96
CA GLN A 2 -34.79 -39.07 -4.36
C GLN A 2 -35.60 -40.34 -4.67
N LEU A 3 -35.80 -41.21 -3.68
CA LEU A 3 -36.56 -42.46 -3.83
C LEU A 3 -38.06 -42.24 -4.06
N VAL A 4 -38.64 -41.22 -3.41
CA VAL A 4 -40.05 -40.85 -3.61
C VAL A 4 -40.25 -40.32 -5.02
N LEU A 5 -39.37 -39.42 -5.47
CA LEU A 5 -39.43 -38.85 -6.82
C LEU A 5 -39.26 -39.91 -7.92
N SER A 6 -38.39 -40.91 -7.71
CA SER A 6 -38.24 -42.04 -8.65
C SER A 6 -39.40 -43.03 -8.59
N ALA A 7 -40.12 -43.13 -7.48
CA ALA A 7 -41.27 -44.02 -7.31
C ALA A 7 -42.61 -43.37 -7.69
N SER A 8 -42.66 -42.04 -7.86
CA SER A 8 -43.89 -41.27 -8.04
C SER A 8 -44.08 -40.68 -9.45
N ASP A 9 -43.55 -41.33 -10.48
CA ASP A 9 -43.70 -40.86 -11.86
C ASP A 9 -45.19 -40.94 -12.27
N GLY A 10 -45.82 -39.78 -12.53
CA GLY A 10 -47.24 -39.67 -12.85
C GLY A 10 -48.18 -39.22 -11.73
N VAL A 11 -47.68 -38.84 -10.54
CA VAL A 11 -48.53 -38.25 -9.48
C VAL A 11 -48.72 -36.74 -9.74
N PRO A 12 -49.95 -36.20 -9.66
CA PRO A 12 -50.16 -34.76 -9.79
C PRO A 12 -49.49 -33.98 -8.65
N LEU A 13 -48.98 -32.78 -8.96
CA LEU A 13 -48.16 -31.97 -8.05
C LEU A 13 -48.83 -31.67 -6.70
N ASP A 14 -50.16 -31.46 -6.68
CA ASP A 14 -50.91 -31.27 -5.42
C ASP A 14 -50.74 -32.45 -4.46
N LYS A 15 -50.86 -33.67 -4.97
CA LYS A 15 -50.70 -34.88 -4.14
C LYS A 15 -49.26 -35.08 -3.71
N MET A 16 -48.28 -34.60 -4.50
CA MET A 16 -46.88 -34.62 -4.09
C MET A 16 -46.62 -33.64 -2.93
N ALA A 17 -47.25 -32.47 -2.95
CA ALA A 17 -47.18 -31.51 -1.86
C ALA A 17 -47.78 -32.09 -0.58
N ASP A 18 -48.96 -32.71 -0.66
CA ASP A 18 -49.59 -33.39 0.48
C ASP A 18 -48.71 -34.51 1.07
N ILE A 19 -48.00 -35.26 0.21
CA ILE A 19 -47.07 -36.32 0.63
C ILE A 19 -45.84 -35.71 1.30
N ALA A 20 -45.31 -34.60 0.78
CA ALA A 20 -44.16 -33.91 1.35
C ALA A 20 -44.47 -33.34 2.74
N ASP A 21 -45.63 -32.72 2.91
CA ASP A 21 -46.08 -32.17 4.19
C ASP A 21 -46.27 -33.28 5.23
N LYS A 22 -46.89 -34.40 4.84
CA LYS A 22 -47.01 -35.58 5.72
C LYS A 22 -45.67 -36.19 6.10
N LEU A 23 -44.71 -36.25 5.17
CA LEU A 23 -43.36 -36.71 5.49
C LEU A 23 -42.71 -35.78 6.52
N GLN A 24 -42.84 -34.47 6.34
CA GLN A 24 -42.31 -33.49 7.29
C GLN A 24 -42.92 -33.66 8.69
N GLU A 25 -44.23 -33.88 8.79
CA GLU A 25 -44.91 -34.12 10.07
C GLU A 25 -44.47 -35.43 10.74
N VAL A 26 -44.41 -36.53 9.99
CA VAL A 26 -43.93 -37.83 10.50
C VAL A 26 -42.48 -37.73 10.99
N HIS A 27 -41.65 -36.93 10.31
CA HIS A 27 -40.27 -36.69 10.69
C HIS A 27 -40.13 -35.82 11.95
N VAL A 28 -41.03 -34.85 12.17
CA VAL A 28 -41.04 -34.02 13.39
C VAL A 28 -41.50 -34.82 14.60
N SER A 29 -42.49 -35.71 14.46
CA SER A 29 -42.92 -36.60 15.54
C SER A 29 -41.91 -37.69 15.90
N ASN A 30 -41.05 -38.10 14.96
CA ASN A 30 -40.01 -39.10 15.18
C ASN A 30 -38.60 -38.51 15.46
N ALA A 31 -38.51 -37.17 15.62
CA ALA A 31 -37.26 -36.42 15.74
C ALA A 31 -36.48 -36.65 17.05
N MET A 32 -36.95 -37.51 17.96
CA MET A 32 -36.23 -37.79 19.20
C MET A 32 -35.08 -38.80 19.03
N THR A 33 -34.99 -39.57 17.92
CA THR A 33 -34.00 -40.67 17.83
C THR A 33 -33.37 -40.95 16.46
N THR A 34 -33.45 -40.10 15.44
CA THR A 34 -32.74 -40.42 14.18
C THR A 34 -31.96 -39.25 13.58
N SER A 35 -30.64 -39.42 13.60
CA SER A 35 -29.63 -38.59 12.96
C SER A 35 -29.95 -38.35 11.48
N TRP A 36 -29.90 -37.09 11.07
CA TRP A 36 -30.11 -36.66 9.70
C TRP A 36 -28.95 -37.10 8.80
N ASN A 37 -29.17 -38.07 7.93
CA ASN A 37 -28.29 -38.30 6.78
C ASN A 37 -28.78 -37.47 5.59
N ILE A 38 -28.37 -36.19 5.53
CA ILE A 38 -28.54 -35.38 4.32
C ILE A 38 -27.41 -35.76 3.36
N ALA A 39 -27.73 -36.58 2.35
CA ALA A 39 -26.86 -36.72 1.20
C ALA A 39 -26.98 -35.44 0.35
N ALA A 40 -25.86 -34.73 0.15
CA ALA A 40 -25.81 -33.53 -0.66
C ALA A 40 -26.22 -33.85 -2.10
N ILE A 41 -27.29 -33.19 -2.58
CA ILE A 41 -27.72 -33.27 -3.96
C ILE A 41 -26.69 -32.49 -4.79
N THR A 42 -25.91 -33.21 -5.59
CA THR A 42 -24.98 -32.64 -6.58
C THR A 42 -25.78 -32.03 -7.74
N THR A 43 -26.46 -30.91 -7.46
CA THR A 43 -26.96 -30.04 -8.53
C THR A 43 -25.75 -29.28 -9.05
N LYS A 44 -25.14 -29.76 -10.13
CA LYS A 44 -24.10 -29.10 -10.94
C LYS A 44 -23.41 -27.94 -10.20
N THR A 45 -22.60 -28.28 -9.20
CA THR A 45 -21.83 -27.33 -8.40
C THR A 45 -20.64 -26.86 -9.23
N HIS A 46 -20.90 -26.16 -10.34
CA HIS A 46 -19.82 -25.56 -11.11
C HIS A 46 -19.43 -24.17 -10.62
N SER A 47 -20.21 -23.56 -9.73
CA SER A 47 -20.02 -22.18 -9.27
C SER A 47 -19.48 -22.06 -7.83
N ARG A 48 -19.81 -22.97 -6.92
CA ARG A 48 -19.49 -22.77 -5.49
C ARG A 48 -18.02 -23.00 -5.10
N THR A 49 -17.29 -23.84 -5.82
CA THR A 49 -15.85 -24.05 -5.59
C THR A 49 -15.00 -22.99 -6.28
N GLN A 50 -15.39 -22.55 -7.48
CA GLN A 50 -14.73 -21.47 -8.21
C GLN A 50 -14.83 -20.13 -7.47
N ASP A 51 -16.01 -19.78 -6.93
CA ASP A 51 -16.19 -18.56 -6.13
C ASP A 51 -15.30 -18.55 -4.87
N ASN A 52 -15.06 -19.71 -4.25
CA ASN A 52 -14.19 -19.82 -3.08
C ASN A 52 -12.71 -19.68 -3.44
N ASP A 53 -12.26 -20.19 -4.58
CA ASP A 53 -10.89 -20.03 -5.03
C ASP A 53 -10.59 -18.60 -5.49
N ASP A 54 -11.52 -17.95 -6.20
CA ASP A 54 -11.38 -16.56 -6.64
C ASP A 54 -11.35 -15.59 -5.46
N THR A 55 -12.19 -15.81 -4.45
CA THR A 55 -12.16 -15.00 -3.22
C THR A 55 -10.88 -15.24 -2.43
N ARG A 56 -10.38 -16.48 -2.34
CA ARG A 56 -9.13 -16.79 -1.64
C ARG A 56 -7.91 -16.19 -2.35
N SER A 57 -7.90 -16.23 -3.68
CA SER A 57 -6.89 -15.57 -4.53
C SER A 57 -6.92 -14.05 -4.34
N SER A 58 -8.11 -13.45 -4.34
CA SER A 58 -8.30 -12.01 -4.10
C SER A 58 -7.81 -11.60 -2.71
N ILE A 59 -8.10 -12.38 -1.68
CA ILE A 59 -7.60 -12.14 -0.32
C ILE A 59 -6.07 -12.24 -0.25
N ALA A 60 -5.46 -13.20 -0.94
CA ALA A 60 -4.01 -13.33 -1.00
C ALA A 60 -3.37 -12.11 -1.69
N ALA A 61 -3.93 -11.65 -2.81
CA ALA A 61 -3.48 -10.45 -3.52
C ALA A 61 -3.63 -9.17 -2.67
N LEU A 62 -4.72 -9.04 -1.92
CA LEU A 62 -4.90 -7.90 -1.01
C LEU A 62 -3.88 -7.93 0.14
N LYS A 63 -3.59 -9.10 0.70
CA LYS A 63 -2.56 -9.25 1.75
C LYS A 63 -1.17 -8.82 1.25
N THR A 64 -0.80 -9.19 0.02
CA THR A 64 0.50 -8.79 -0.55
C THR A 64 0.56 -7.29 -0.83
N GLN A 65 -0.52 -6.69 -1.34
CA GLN A 65 -0.62 -5.23 -1.53
C GLN A 65 -0.50 -4.46 -0.21
N ILE A 66 -1.17 -4.93 0.85
CA ILE A 66 -1.09 -4.32 2.18
C ILE A 66 0.34 -4.43 2.74
N ALA A 67 1.01 -5.57 2.58
CA ALA A 67 2.39 -5.75 3.02
C ALA A 67 3.35 -4.81 2.28
N ALA A 68 3.19 -4.67 0.96
CA ALA A 68 3.98 -3.75 0.14
C ALA A 68 3.75 -2.28 0.54
N LEU A 69 2.49 -1.89 0.78
CA LEU A 69 2.14 -0.55 1.27
C LEU A 69 2.79 -0.25 2.63
N ARG A 70 2.71 -1.19 3.57
CA ARG A 70 3.37 -1.04 4.89
C ARG A 70 4.88 -0.85 4.76
N ALA A 71 5.54 -1.66 3.94
CA ALA A 71 6.98 -1.53 3.69
C ALA A 71 7.35 -0.19 3.05
N ALA A 72 6.53 0.31 2.11
CA ALA A 72 6.74 1.62 1.49
C ALA A 72 6.58 2.78 2.49
N MET A 73 5.59 2.70 3.38
CA MET A 73 5.37 3.70 4.44
C MET A 73 6.54 3.74 5.43
N GLU A 74 7.07 2.57 5.84
CA GLU A 74 8.20 2.47 6.77
C GLU A 74 9.52 2.97 6.16
N LYS A 75 9.71 2.74 4.86
CA LYS A 75 10.84 3.33 4.13
C LYS A 75 10.73 4.86 4.07
N MET A 76 9.54 5.38 3.85
CA MET A 76 9.29 6.83 3.76
C MET A 76 9.50 7.54 5.11
N SER A 77 9.10 6.94 6.22
CA SER A 77 9.32 7.50 7.57
C SER A 77 10.81 7.50 7.93
N THR A 78 11.54 6.44 7.60
CA THR A 78 12.97 6.31 7.88
C THR A 78 13.82 7.29 7.06
N ASP A 79 13.48 7.53 5.80
CA ASP A 79 14.26 8.40 4.91
C ASP A 79 14.10 9.89 5.26
N ARG A 80 12.90 10.30 5.71
CA ARG A 80 12.66 11.66 6.20
C ARG A 80 13.51 11.98 7.44
N GLY A 81 13.62 11.05 8.39
CA GLY A 81 14.45 11.26 9.60
C GLY A 81 15.94 11.44 9.29
N ARG A 82 16.48 10.61 8.39
CA ARG A 82 17.91 10.63 8.03
C ARG A 82 18.32 11.86 7.22
N ARG A 83 17.42 12.39 6.37
CA ARG A 83 17.70 13.58 5.55
C ARG A 83 17.78 14.85 6.40
N PHE A 84 16.93 14.98 7.42
CA PHE A 84 16.95 16.14 8.31
C PHE A 84 18.18 16.17 9.24
N GLN A 85 18.61 15.02 9.77
CA GLN A 85 19.83 14.96 10.60
C GLN A 85 21.11 15.28 9.81
N ARG A 86 21.23 14.83 8.56
CA ARG A 86 22.42 15.13 7.73
C ARG A 86 22.53 16.59 7.29
N GLN A 87 21.44 17.35 7.27
CA GLN A 87 21.46 18.77 6.93
C GLN A 87 21.84 19.67 8.11
N GLN A 88 21.58 19.24 9.35
CA GLN A 88 21.89 20.00 10.56
C GLN A 88 23.39 19.94 10.94
N TYR A 89 24.10 18.86 10.56
CA TYR A 89 25.48 18.63 11.01
C TYR A 89 26.59 19.03 10.04
N ARG A 90 26.27 19.63 8.88
CA ARG A 90 27.30 20.19 8.02
C ARG A 90 27.31 21.70 8.23
N PRO A 91 28.12 22.24 9.17
CA PRO A 91 28.45 23.66 9.07
C PRO A 91 28.95 23.86 7.65
N ARG A 92 28.31 24.77 6.91
CA ARG A 92 28.83 25.22 5.63
C ARG A 92 30.24 25.71 5.94
N SER A 93 31.22 24.84 5.73
CA SER A 93 32.62 25.20 5.66
C SER A 93 32.68 26.17 4.49
N ARG A 94 32.47 27.44 4.81
CA ARG A 94 32.88 28.55 3.96
C ARG A 94 34.38 28.37 3.93
N SER A 95 34.85 27.66 2.90
CA SER A 95 36.26 27.52 2.59
C SER A 95 36.92 28.85 2.94
N ASN A 96 37.84 28.78 3.91
CA ASN A 96 38.59 29.90 4.47
C ASN A 96 39.54 30.48 3.41
N SER A 97 38.98 30.92 2.28
CA SER A 97 39.61 31.82 1.31
C SER A 97 39.83 33.23 1.89
N ARG A 98 39.65 33.41 3.21
CA ARG A 98 39.83 34.67 3.94
C ARG A 98 41.23 34.88 4.51
N ASN A 99 42.18 33.98 4.25
CA ASN A 99 43.61 34.31 4.42
C ASN A 99 44.17 35.09 3.21
N ARG A 100 43.33 35.84 2.50
CA ARG A 100 43.83 36.89 1.63
C ARG A 100 44.06 38.10 2.52
N LEU A 101 45.33 38.45 2.73
CA LEU A 101 45.74 39.67 3.41
C LEU A 101 44.94 40.84 2.81
N GLN A 102 43.99 41.37 3.59
CA GLN A 102 43.17 42.50 3.17
C GLN A 102 44.03 43.75 3.32
N ASN A 103 44.26 44.45 2.21
CA ASN A 103 44.94 45.73 2.28
C ASN A 103 43.95 46.76 2.82
N PRO A 104 44.28 47.49 3.91
CA PRO A 104 43.37 48.47 4.50
C PRO A 104 43.07 49.64 3.56
N ASN A 105 43.98 49.90 2.61
CA ASN A 105 43.86 50.98 1.62
C ASN A 105 43.05 50.57 0.37
N TRP A 106 42.56 49.33 0.31
CA TRP A 106 41.77 48.82 -0.82
C TRP A 106 40.30 48.66 -0.44
N CYS A 107 39.40 49.02 -1.34
CA CYS A 107 37.98 48.82 -1.10
C CYS A 107 37.61 47.33 -1.08
N TYR A 108 36.43 47.02 -0.52
CA TYR A 108 35.87 45.67 -0.45
C TYR A 108 35.97 44.90 -1.77
N TYR A 109 35.70 45.56 -2.90
CA TYR A 109 35.74 44.90 -4.20
C TYR A 109 37.17 44.54 -4.61
N HIS A 110 38.16 45.43 -4.41
CA HIS A 110 39.55 45.13 -4.75
C HIS A 110 40.19 44.11 -3.79
N ASN A 111 39.84 44.09 -2.50
CA ASN A 111 40.28 43.03 -1.58
C ASN A 111 39.73 41.65 -1.98
N ASN A 112 38.51 41.57 -2.51
CA ASN A 112 37.89 40.30 -2.89
C ASN A 112 38.18 39.85 -4.32
N PHE A 113 38.39 40.79 -5.25
CA PHE A 113 38.46 40.50 -6.68
C PHE A 113 39.74 41.00 -7.37
N GLY A 114 40.57 41.82 -6.69
CA GLY A 114 41.79 42.39 -7.27
C GLY A 114 41.52 43.08 -8.61
N ASN A 115 42.38 42.86 -9.61
CA ASN A 115 42.22 43.38 -10.97
C ASN A 115 40.90 43.01 -11.67
N ARG A 116 40.14 42.04 -11.15
CA ARG A 116 38.83 41.63 -11.70
C ARG A 116 37.65 42.43 -11.12
N ALA A 117 37.90 43.33 -10.17
CA ALA A 117 36.86 44.17 -9.62
C ALA A 117 36.30 45.12 -10.70
N ARG A 118 35.00 45.01 -10.97
CA ARG A 118 34.30 45.88 -11.94
C ARG A 118 33.77 47.17 -11.32
N LYS A 119 33.87 47.29 -10.00
CA LYS A 119 33.35 48.42 -9.24
C LYS A 119 34.34 48.81 -8.17
N CYS A 120 34.86 50.04 -8.25
CA CYS A 120 35.68 50.65 -7.21
C CYS A 120 34.81 51.51 -6.29
N ARG A 121 35.16 51.61 -5.00
CA ARG A 121 34.59 52.58 -4.05
C ARG A 121 35.72 53.38 -3.41
N ALA A 122 35.63 54.70 -3.43
CA ALA A 122 36.60 55.57 -2.77
C ALA A 122 36.43 55.56 -1.24
N PRO A 123 37.51 55.76 -0.47
CA PRO A 123 38.91 55.85 -0.90
C PRO A 123 39.48 54.46 -1.22
N CYS A 124 40.20 54.32 -2.34
CA CYS A 124 40.81 53.05 -2.75
C CYS A 124 42.06 53.29 -3.60
N ASP A 125 43.21 52.85 -3.08
CA ASP A 125 44.53 53.09 -3.68
C ASP A 125 44.99 51.90 -4.54
N PHE A 126 44.05 51.15 -5.09
CA PHE A 126 44.35 49.97 -5.89
C PHE A 126 44.85 50.38 -7.28
N GLN A 127 46.10 50.02 -7.59
CA GLN A 127 46.70 50.21 -8.91
C GLN A 127 46.83 48.85 -9.61
N PRO A 128 46.19 48.65 -10.79
CA PRO A 128 46.40 47.44 -11.55
C PRO A 128 47.83 47.43 -12.09
N ALA A 129 48.59 46.37 -11.82
CA ALA A 129 49.87 46.15 -12.48
C ALA A 129 49.61 45.99 -14.00
N GLY A 130 50.02 46.99 -14.79
CA GLY A 130 50.01 46.91 -16.25
C GLY A 130 51.03 45.88 -16.74
N ASN A 131 50.68 45.15 -17.80
CA ASN A 131 51.63 44.32 -18.54
C ASN A 131 52.60 45.18 -19.35
#